data_AF-A0AAV9EAG1-F1
#
_entry.id   AF-A0AAV9EAG1-F1
#
_cell.length_a   1.000
_cell.length_b   1.000
_cell.length_c   1.000
_cell.angle_alpha   90.00
_cell.angle_beta   90.00
_cell.angle_gamma   90.00
#
_symmetry.space_group_name_H-M   'P 1'
#
loop_
_entity.id
_entity.type
_entity.pdbx_description
1 polymer ?
#
loop_
_entity_poly.entity_id
_entity_poly.type
_entity_poly.pdbx_seq_one_letter_code
_entity_poly.pdbx_strand_id
1 'polypeptide(L)'
;MLYGGATLAVILSGGMPPLPVKAEEKASGDDGDGVLDALKSMFDSNEKTKSGKTLPKAYLKSARDLVETLRESLGDDGKDVAKFRRNADAAKQSIREYLNGWRGQQAVGAEESYVALEKAIRSLANFYSKAGPFATMPDDVKSSILNDLKTAESFL
;
A
#
# COMPACT_ATOMS: atom_id res chain seq x y z
N MET A 1 41.29 -38.99 25.28
CA MET A 1 41.80 -39.01 23.90
C MET A 1 41.72 -37.60 23.35
N LEU A 2 42.88 -37.05 23.02
CA LEU A 2 43.18 -35.70 22.55
C LEU A 2 42.98 -35.64 21.02
N TYR A 3 42.40 -34.58 20.46
CA TYR A 3 42.65 -33.96 19.13
C TYR A 3 41.71 -32.74 19.05
N GLY A 4 42.12 -31.48 18.93
CA GLY A 4 43.36 -30.88 18.43
C GLY A 4 43.10 -30.23 17.08
N GLY A 5 43.05 -28.89 17.01
CA GLY A 5 43.03 -28.17 15.73
C GLY A 5 42.50 -26.73 15.79
N ALA A 6 43.27 -25.83 16.40
CA ALA A 6 43.13 -24.39 16.20
C ALA A 6 44.10 -23.96 15.08
N THR A 7 43.63 -23.18 14.10
CA THR A 7 44.52 -22.52 13.13
C THR A 7 44.14 -21.05 13.01
N LEU A 8 44.89 -20.21 13.72
CA LEU A 8 45.00 -18.76 13.51
C LEU A 8 46.20 -18.52 12.61
N ALA A 9 46.03 -17.81 11.51
CA ALA A 9 47.14 -17.27 10.74
C ALA A 9 46.99 -15.74 10.69
N VAL A 10 47.81 -15.07 11.50
CA VAL A 10 48.15 -13.65 11.37
C VAL A 10 49.54 -13.62 10.72
N ILE A 11 49.68 -12.91 9.60
CA ILE A 11 50.98 -12.41 9.14
C ILE A 11 50.86 -10.92 8.82
N LEU A 12 51.80 -10.19 9.40
CA LEU A 12 51.96 -8.76 9.55
C LEU A 12 52.94 -8.21 8.49
N SER A 13 52.77 -6.92 8.14
CA SER A 13 53.83 -5.89 7.97
C SER A 13 53.95 -5.26 6.57
N GLY A 14 53.87 -3.92 6.53
CA GLY A 14 54.71 -3.13 5.62
C GLY A 14 54.16 -1.80 5.08
N GLY A 15 54.39 -0.68 5.80
CA GLY A 15 54.66 0.63 5.19
C GLY A 15 53.54 1.69 5.18
N MET A 16 53.84 2.88 5.72
CA MET A 16 53.04 4.12 5.72
C MET A 16 54.02 5.28 5.40
N PRO A 17 53.60 6.50 4.96
CA PRO A 17 52.70 6.94 3.88
C PRO A 17 53.45 7.79 2.80
N PRO A 18 52.77 8.43 1.82
CA PRO A 18 52.53 9.88 1.98
C PRO A 18 51.17 10.39 1.42
N LEU A 19 50.65 11.45 2.05
CA LEU A 19 49.66 12.40 1.52
C LEU A 19 50.40 13.49 0.69
N PRO A 20 49.73 14.45 0.00
CA PRO A 20 48.37 14.51 -0.55
C PRO A 20 48.38 14.89 -2.06
N VAL A 21 47.37 14.47 -2.84
CA VAL A 21 47.03 15.15 -4.10
C VAL A 21 45.52 15.34 -4.19
N LYS A 22 45.16 16.61 -4.32
CA LYS A 22 43.82 17.16 -4.49
C LYS A 22 43.24 16.72 -5.84
N ALA A 23 42.17 15.93 -5.79
CA ALA A 23 41.20 15.81 -6.88
C ALA A 23 39.84 16.20 -6.30
N GLU A 24 39.30 17.29 -6.83
CA GLU A 24 37.98 17.81 -6.54
C GLU A 24 36.99 16.93 -7.30
N GLU A 25 36.30 16.03 -6.60
CA GLU A 25 35.14 15.33 -7.16
C GLU A 25 34.00 15.40 -6.15
N LYS A 26 33.00 16.23 -6.50
CA LYS A 26 31.71 16.23 -5.84
C LYS A 26 31.03 14.89 -6.13
N ALA A 27 30.98 14.04 -5.11
CA ALA A 27 29.98 12.99 -5.02
C ALA A 27 29.27 13.15 -3.67
N SER A 28 28.37 14.14 -3.59
CA SER A 28 27.27 14.04 -2.64
C SER A 28 26.26 13.11 -3.26
N GLY A 29 26.10 11.95 -2.61
CA GLY A 29 25.17 10.92 -3.03
C GLY A 29 23.74 11.44 -3.11
N ASP A 30 23.04 10.95 -4.12
CA ASP A 30 21.60 10.78 -4.12
C ASP A 30 21.30 9.62 -5.08
N ASP A 31 21.53 8.41 -4.61
CA ASP A 31 21.09 7.19 -5.27
C ASP A 31 19.84 6.72 -4.53
N GLY A 32 18.67 7.20 -4.98
CA GLY A 32 17.38 6.69 -4.52
C GLY A 32 16.16 7.49 -4.97
N ASP A 33 16.29 8.77 -5.31
CA ASP A 33 15.12 9.65 -5.47
C ASP A 33 14.70 9.89 -6.94
N GLY A 34 15.49 9.51 -7.95
CA GLY A 34 15.16 9.84 -9.35
C GLY A 34 13.88 9.16 -9.90
N VAL A 35 13.51 7.98 -9.38
CA VAL A 35 12.32 7.25 -9.84
C VAL A 35 11.08 7.58 -8.99
N LEU A 36 11.29 7.86 -7.70
CA LEU A 36 10.22 8.28 -6.80
C LEU A 36 9.82 9.74 -7.06
N ASP A 37 10.78 10.62 -7.36
CA ASP A 37 10.51 12.02 -7.74
C ASP A 37 9.81 12.12 -9.11
N ALA A 38 10.20 11.26 -10.07
CA ALA A 38 9.50 11.14 -11.35
C ALA A 38 8.06 10.60 -11.21
N LEU A 39 7.82 9.60 -10.35
CA LEU A 39 6.47 9.10 -10.02
C LEU A 39 5.64 10.13 -9.24
N LYS A 40 6.28 10.90 -8.36
CA LYS A 40 5.66 11.99 -7.61
C LYS A 40 5.19 13.12 -8.53
N SER A 41 5.97 13.44 -9.57
CA SER A 41 5.63 14.45 -10.57
C SER A 41 4.40 14.07 -11.42
N MET A 42 4.18 12.79 -11.72
CA MET A 42 2.94 12.34 -12.40
C MET A 42 1.68 12.47 -11.52
N PHE A 43 1.85 12.67 -10.22
CA PHE A 43 0.78 12.75 -9.23
C PHE A 43 0.40 14.18 -8.82
N ASP A 44 1.07 15.19 -9.37
CA ASP A 44 0.95 16.60 -8.95
C ASP A 44 -0.35 17.30 -9.40
N SER A 45 -1.28 16.58 -10.03
CA SER A 45 -2.64 17.07 -10.22
C SER A 45 -3.41 16.96 -8.91
N ASN A 46 -3.22 17.90 -7.97
CA ASN A 46 -4.00 17.95 -6.74
C ASN A 46 -5.43 18.44 -7.01
N GLU A 47 -6.43 17.69 -6.53
CA GLU A 47 -7.85 18.06 -6.59
C GLU A 47 -8.35 18.37 -5.16
N LYS A 48 -9.20 19.39 -5.02
CA LYS A 48 -9.80 19.74 -3.73
C LYS A 48 -10.93 18.76 -3.44
N THR A 49 -10.87 18.08 -2.30
CA THR A 49 -11.97 17.20 -1.84
C THR A 49 -13.15 18.00 -1.33
N LYS A 50 -14.30 17.32 -1.11
CA LYS A 50 -15.47 17.91 -0.42
C LYS A 50 -15.12 18.50 0.95
N SER A 51 -14.03 18.05 1.55
CA SER A 51 -13.51 18.50 2.84
C SER A 51 -12.56 19.72 2.75
N GLY A 52 -12.31 20.25 1.54
CA GLY A 52 -11.45 21.41 1.31
C GLY A 52 -9.95 21.13 1.33
N LYS A 53 -9.54 19.86 1.50
CA LYS A 53 -8.13 19.43 1.48
C LYS A 53 -7.68 19.10 0.06
N THR A 54 -6.44 19.46 -0.28
CA THR A 54 -5.81 19.11 -1.55
C THR A 54 -5.25 17.71 -1.48
N LEU A 55 -5.91 16.76 -2.14
CA LEU A 55 -5.43 15.39 -2.28
C LEU A 55 -5.00 15.10 -3.71
N PRO A 56 -4.09 14.14 -3.92
CA PRO A 56 -3.62 13.82 -5.25
C PRO A 56 -4.79 13.24 -6.07
N LYS A 57 -5.05 13.73 -7.30
CA LYS A 57 -6.27 13.35 -8.06
C LYS A 57 -6.40 11.86 -8.32
N ALA A 58 -5.28 11.17 -8.59
CA ALA A 58 -5.33 9.73 -8.76
C ALA A 58 -5.62 8.97 -7.45
N TYR A 59 -5.49 9.60 -6.26
CA TYR A 59 -6.04 9.07 -5.00
C TYR A 59 -7.54 9.08 -5.06
N LEU A 60 -8.15 10.22 -5.37
CA LEU A 60 -9.60 10.34 -5.43
C LEU A 60 -10.18 9.40 -6.47
N LYS A 61 -9.53 9.26 -7.63
CA LYS A 61 -9.94 8.29 -8.64
C LYS A 61 -9.90 6.86 -8.10
N SER A 62 -8.73 6.39 -7.66
CA SER A 62 -8.58 5.01 -7.18
C SER A 62 -9.43 4.71 -5.96
N ALA A 63 -9.63 5.67 -5.06
CA ALA A 63 -10.53 5.55 -3.91
C ALA A 63 -12.00 5.42 -4.34
N ARG A 64 -12.45 6.23 -5.31
CA ARG A 64 -13.82 6.14 -5.87
C ARG A 64 -14.04 4.81 -6.58
N ASP A 65 -13.08 4.40 -7.42
CA ASP A 65 -13.11 3.12 -8.14
C ASP A 65 -13.15 1.93 -7.16
N LEU A 66 -12.41 2.01 -6.05
CA LEU A 66 -12.44 1.01 -4.98
C LEU A 66 -13.81 0.95 -4.29
N VAL A 67 -14.37 2.10 -3.89
CA VAL A 67 -15.70 2.16 -3.26
C VAL A 67 -16.76 1.54 -4.16
N GLU A 68 -16.76 1.90 -5.44
CA GLU A 68 -17.70 1.38 -6.43
C GLU A 68 -17.59 -0.14 -6.55
N THR A 69 -16.38 -0.65 -6.78
CA THR A 69 -16.12 -2.09 -6.95
C THR A 69 -16.51 -2.88 -5.70
N LEU A 70 -16.19 -2.37 -4.50
CA LEU A 70 -16.54 -3.04 -3.25
C LEU A 70 -18.04 -3.06 -3.00
N ARG A 71 -18.75 -1.97 -3.31
CA ARG A 71 -20.22 -1.92 -3.17
C ARG A 71 -20.90 -2.85 -4.15
N GLU A 72 -20.42 -2.94 -5.39
CA GLU A 72 -20.94 -3.89 -6.37
C GLU A 72 -20.70 -5.33 -5.91
N SER A 73 -19.50 -5.65 -5.43
CA SER A 73 -19.18 -6.99 -4.94
C SER A 73 -19.98 -7.37 -3.69
N LEU A 74 -20.23 -6.44 -2.78
CA LEU A 74 -21.03 -6.69 -1.58
C LEU A 74 -22.53 -6.70 -1.87
N GLY A 75 -22.98 -5.97 -2.90
CA GLY A 75 -24.38 -5.90 -3.31
C GLY A 75 -24.90 -7.14 -4.02
N ASP A 76 -24.03 -8.06 -4.45
CA ASP A 76 -24.44 -9.33 -5.05
C ASP A 76 -25.10 -10.24 -4.00
N ASP A 77 -26.28 -10.78 -4.33
CA ASP A 77 -27.02 -11.73 -3.49
C ASP A 77 -26.40 -13.14 -3.50
N GLY A 78 -25.38 -13.39 -4.33
CA GLY A 78 -24.69 -14.68 -4.42
C GLY A 78 -25.51 -15.79 -5.10
N LYS A 79 -26.65 -15.44 -5.71
CA LYS A 79 -27.52 -16.37 -6.46
C LYS A 79 -26.85 -16.89 -7.72
N ASP A 80 -26.03 -16.06 -8.36
CA ASP A 80 -25.18 -16.43 -9.50
C ASP A 80 -23.74 -16.56 -9.01
N VAL A 81 -23.29 -17.80 -8.79
CA VAL A 81 -21.94 -18.10 -8.29
C VAL A 81 -20.85 -17.62 -9.26
N ALA A 82 -21.10 -17.66 -10.58
CA ALA A 82 -20.13 -17.20 -11.56
C ALA A 82 -19.97 -15.68 -11.50
N LYS A 83 -21.08 -14.96 -11.36
CA LYS A 83 -21.09 -13.50 -11.16
C LYS A 83 -20.45 -13.11 -9.83
N PHE A 84 -20.82 -13.77 -8.73
CA PHE A 84 -20.24 -13.54 -7.41
C PHE A 84 -18.71 -13.67 -7.44
N ARG A 85 -18.19 -14.73 -8.08
CA ARG A 85 -16.74 -14.95 -8.21
C ARG A 85 -16.06 -13.84 -9.02
N ARG A 86 -16.64 -13.43 -10.14
CA ARG A 86 -16.11 -12.33 -10.97
C ARG A 86 -16.07 -11.02 -10.18
N ASN A 87 -17.14 -10.70 -9.47
CA ASN A 87 -17.23 -9.48 -8.66
C ASN A 87 -16.24 -9.51 -7.49
N ALA A 88 -16.10 -10.66 -6.83
CA ALA A 88 -15.12 -10.84 -5.76
C ALA A 88 -13.68 -10.75 -6.28
N ASP A 89 -13.38 -11.26 -7.48
CA ASP A 89 -12.05 -11.16 -8.08
C ASP A 89 -11.75 -9.71 -8.53
N ALA A 90 -12.73 -8.99 -9.08
CA ALA A 90 -12.62 -7.56 -9.36
C ALA A 90 -12.35 -6.75 -8.08
N ALA A 91 -13.08 -7.04 -7.00
CA ALA A 91 -12.85 -6.42 -5.69
C ALA A 91 -11.45 -6.69 -5.14
N LYS A 92 -10.96 -7.94 -5.21
CA LYS A 92 -9.58 -8.28 -4.79
C LYS A 92 -8.54 -7.52 -5.61
N GLN A 93 -8.74 -7.40 -6.91
CA GLN A 93 -7.84 -6.67 -7.78
C GLN A 93 -7.83 -5.18 -7.42
N SER A 94 -9.01 -4.57 -7.28
CA SER A 94 -9.15 -3.16 -6.90
C SER A 94 -8.51 -2.85 -5.53
N ILE A 95 -8.70 -3.71 -4.53
CA ILE A 95 -8.02 -3.60 -3.23
C ILE A 95 -6.50 -3.65 -3.40
N ARG A 96 -5.99 -4.61 -4.18
CA ARG A 96 -4.54 -4.76 -4.38
C ARG A 96 -3.94 -3.53 -5.06
N GLU A 97 -4.58 -3.04 -6.10
CA GLU A 97 -4.14 -1.86 -6.85
C GLU A 97 -4.14 -0.61 -5.96
N TYR A 98 -5.23 -0.39 -5.22
CA TYR A 98 -5.34 0.70 -4.27
C TYR A 98 -4.24 0.63 -3.20
N LEU A 99 -4.04 -0.52 -2.55
CA LEU A 99 -3.02 -0.67 -1.52
C LEU A 99 -1.60 -0.52 -2.09
N ASN A 100 -1.32 -1.03 -3.30
CA ASN A 100 -0.01 -0.87 -3.93
C ASN A 100 0.30 0.59 -4.25
N GLY A 101 -0.71 1.39 -4.59
CA GLY A 101 -0.54 2.82 -4.85
C GLY A 101 -0.37 3.64 -3.59
N TRP A 102 -1.15 3.36 -2.54
CA TRP A 102 -1.37 4.31 -1.44
C TRP A 102 -0.84 3.89 -0.08
N ARG A 103 -0.51 2.61 0.10
CA ARG A 103 -0.07 2.12 1.40
C ARG A 103 1.27 2.75 1.77
N GLY A 104 1.30 3.42 2.92
CA GLY A 104 2.49 4.10 3.42
C GLY A 104 2.71 5.51 2.87
N GLN A 105 1.83 6.03 2.00
CA GLN A 105 1.91 7.42 1.59
C GLN A 105 1.42 8.36 2.70
N GLN A 106 2.34 9.13 3.27
CA GLN A 106 2.04 10.10 4.32
C GLN A 106 1.03 11.18 3.87
N ALA A 107 1.00 11.51 2.57
CA ALA A 107 0.09 12.49 2.00
C ALA A 107 -1.40 12.10 2.09
N VAL A 108 -1.72 10.81 2.18
CA VAL A 108 -3.10 10.31 2.29
C VAL A 108 -3.36 9.57 3.60
N GLY A 109 -2.31 9.11 4.30
CA GLY A 109 -2.45 8.28 5.50
C GLY A 109 -3.17 8.95 6.68
N ALA A 110 -3.21 10.28 6.72
CA ALA A 110 -3.95 11.05 7.73
C ALA A 110 -5.36 11.44 7.28
N GLU A 111 -5.80 11.02 6.10
CA GLU A 111 -7.12 11.36 5.58
C GLU A 111 -8.21 10.43 6.09
N GLU A 112 -9.33 11.02 6.50
CA GLU A 112 -10.49 10.28 6.99
C GLU A 112 -11.02 9.29 5.95
N SER A 113 -10.97 9.65 4.66
CA SER A 113 -11.32 8.74 3.56
C SER A 113 -10.42 7.51 3.51
N TYR A 114 -9.12 7.70 3.73
CA TYR A 114 -8.13 6.62 3.71
C TYR A 114 -8.33 5.68 4.91
N VAL A 115 -8.47 6.26 6.10
CA VAL A 115 -8.69 5.50 7.35
C VAL A 115 -9.98 4.69 7.27
N ALA A 116 -11.06 5.24 6.70
CA ALA A 116 -12.32 4.53 6.51
C ALA A 116 -12.17 3.37 5.49
N LEU A 117 -11.46 3.58 4.38
CA LEU A 117 -11.17 2.52 3.41
C LEU A 117 -10.29 1.41 4.00
N GLU A 118 -9.27 1.75 4.79
CA GLU A 118 -8.47 0.74 5.49
C GLU A 118 -9.29 -0.09 6.48
N LYS A 119 -10.23 0.53 7.20
CA LYS A 119 -11.16 -0.19 8.08
C LYS A 119 -12.03 -1.18 7.30
N ALA A 120 -12.62 -0.75 6.19
CA ALA A 120 -13.41 -1.60 5.31
C ALA A 120 -12.60 -2.79 4.78
N ILE A 121 -11.41 -2.53 4.23
CA ILE A 121 -10.50 -3.56 3.69
C ILE A 121 -10.07 -4.53 4.81
N ARG A 122 -9.73 -4.01 6.00
CA ARG A 122 -9.33 -4.84 7.14
C ARG A 122 -10.48 -5.73 7.62
N SER A 123 -11.70 -5.21 7.66
CA SER A 123 -12.90 -5.98 8.02
C SER A 123 -13.13 -7.12 7.02
N LEU A 124 -13.04 -6.84 5.71
CA LEU A 124 -13.10 -7.84 4.65
C LEU A 124 -12.02 -8.93 4.82
N ALA A 125 -10.77 -8.53 4.99
CA ALA A 125 -9.65 -9.46 5.15
C ALA A 125 -9.79 -10.31 6.42
N ASN A 126 -10.21 -9.71 7.54
CA ASN A 126 -10.43 -10.42 8.79
C ASN A 126 -11.56 -11.45 8.69
N PHE A 127 -12.65 -11.13 7.98
CA PHE A 127 -13.73 -12.07 7.75
C PHE A 127 -13.25 -13.27 6.92
N TYR A 128 -12.73 -13.00 5.72
CA TYR A 128 -12.37 -14.06 4.77
C TYR A 128 -11.12 -14.87 5.17
N SER A 129 -10.21 -14.30 5.97
CA SER A 129 -9.10 -15.07 6.54
C SER A 129 -9.55 -16.11 7.57
N LYS A 130 -10.67 -15.88 8.26
CA LYS A 130 -11.24 -16.79 9.27
C LYS A 130 -12.27 -17.75 8.68
N ALA A 131 -13.17 -17.24 7.85
CA ALA A 131 -14.30 -18.00 7.31
C ALA A 131 -13.97 -18.74 6.01
N GLY A 132 -12.90 -18.34 5.32
CA GLY A 132 -12.50 -18.88 4.02
C GLY A 132 -13.12 -18.12 2.83
N PRO A 133 -12.52 -18.23 1.64
CA PRO A 133 -12.73 -17.31 0.51
C PRO A 133 -14.13 -17.35 -0.14
N PHE A 134 -14.93 -18.38 0.14
CA PHE A 134 -16.27 -18.55 -0.39
C PHE A 134 -17.35 -18.49 0.69
N ALA A 135 -16.99 -18.08 1.91
CA ALA A 135 -17.95 -17.94 2.99
C ALA A 135 -18.95 -16.82 2.70
N THR A 136 -20.22 -17.08 3.00
CA THR A 136 -21.26 -16.06 2.96
C THR A 136 -21.07 -15.09 4.12
N MET A 137 -20.96 -13.80 3.81
CA MET A 137 -20.77 -12.75 4.80
C MET A 137 -22.06 -12.49 5.58
N PRO A 138 -22.04 -12.45 6.93
CA PRO A 138 -23.18 -12.03 7.73
C PRO A 138 -23.56 -10.58 7.45
N ASP A 139 -24.86 -10.27 7.55
CA ASP A 139 -25.39 -8.94 7.26
C ASP A 139 -24.76 -7.86 8.16
N ASP A 140 -24.51 -8.14 9.44
CA ASP A 140 -23.85 -7.18 10.34
C ASP A 140 -22.47 -6.75 9.85
N VAL A 141 -21.66 -7.72 9.38
CA VAL A 141 -20.32 -7.46 8.85
C VAL A 141 -20.41 -6.69 7.54
N LYS A 142 -21.31 -7.10 6.64
CA LYS A 142 -21.57 -6.43 5.37
C LYS A 142 -22.03 -4.99 5.58
N SER A 143 -22.98 -4.75 6.47
CA SER A 143 -23.48 -3.42 6.82
C SER A 143 -22.40 -2.54 7.45
N SER A 144 -21.55 -3.09 8.30
CA SER A 144 -20.39 -2.36 8.85
C SER A 144 -19.45 -1.90 7.74
N ILE A 145 -19.09 -2.81 6.83
CA ILE A 145 -18.20 -2.48 5.70
C ILE A 145 -18.84 -1.42 4.81
N LEU A 146 -20.13 -1.56 4.46
CA LEU A 146 -20.85 -0.57 3.65
C LEU A 146 -20.92 0.81 4.33
N ASN A 147 -20.97 0.86 5.66
CA ASN A 147 -20.94 2.11 6.42
C ASN A 147 -19.55 2.78 6.35
N ASP A 148 -18.48 1.99 6.51
CA ASP A 148 -17.11 2.48 6.33
C ASP A 148 -16.89 3.02 4.90
N LEU A 149 -17.41 2.33 3.88
CA LEU A 149 -17.33 2.80 2.48
C LEU A 149 -18.12 4.09 2.25
N LYS A 150 -19.33 4.22 2.82
CA LYS A 150 -20.12 5.46 2.76
C LYS A 150 -19.42 6.61 3.48
N THR A 151 -18.78 6.32 4.60
CA THR A 151 -17.98 7.31 5.33
C THR A 151 -16.83 7.79 4.45
N ALA A 152 -16.08 6.87 3.83
CA ALA A 152 -15.02 7.23 2.90
C ALA A 152 -15.52 8.13 1.75
N GLU A 153 -16.61 7.74 1.10
CA GLU A 153 -17.25 8.49 0.00
C GLU A 153 -17.69 9.92 0.39
N SER A 154 -18.01 10.13 1.66
CA SER A 154 -18.39 11.45 2.18
C SER A 154 -17.20 12.41 2.28
N PHE A 155 -15.98 11.88 2.40
CA PHE A 155 -14.73 12.65 2.49
C PHE A 155 -13.99 12.80 1.16
N LEU A 156 -14.33 11.98 0.15
CA LEU A 156 -13.83 12.04 -1.24
C LEU A 156 -14.55 13.10 -2.08
#